data_AF-A0A9N8DDP7-F1
#
_entry.id   AF-A0A9N8DDP7-F1
#
_cell.length_a   1.000
_cell.length_b   1.000
_cell.length_c   1.000
_cell.angle_alpha   90.00
_cell.angle_beta   90.00
_cell.angle_gamma   90.00
#
_symmetry.space_group_name_H-M   'P 1'
#
loop_
_entity.id
_entity.type
_entity.pdbx_description
1 polymer ?
#
loop_
_entity_poly.entity_id
_entity_poly.type
_entity_poly.pdbx_seq_one_letter_code
_entity_poly.pdbx_strand_id
1 'polypeptide(L)'
;MMAVETEGLSPRRGSSKRWRAACFLFVFMGSSSLLVTTFMTEDQVQRFQAVLLRQNQVAKSKSKAASSISISDDDNATIRGRKQQKKLAQQKNATKTTTTSSRLRPAPNQGKKNKESPLFVKAPPQNSISITSDAHKTDPRIAWLMSFPNSGTSYTGQLVKHLTRTKTASNYGEQNLDLQGSSVPVYHDGNKKQKDRNWQGPFYVDPTQSKGYETPHAYVLTKTHCGGYTTNTSPERYVEATHSFRRRCLSTRYVKNGTLYKGEYDAALVHKAIHLFRNPFDNVVSRFNFEHKRLEKKKGYTNGSTKSREGFRAFCQQMDTTWKESERNSIVYEDSILAKMESVPCHSDFFRYVEWHNLAFVTTQDLGIETMILHYEDYGASTFETTKNKLLEFLELEERGVSSPFKDGKVYSKEYFTKKEREVVKEVLQQLALKTTWGYLERYF
;
A
#
# COMPACT_ATOMS: atom_id res chain seq x y z
N MET A 1 19.48 -17.19 -16.97
CA MET A 1 19.84 -18.52 -16.46
C MET A 1 20.44 -18.31 -15.08
N MET A 2 20.04 -19.07 -14.05
CA MET A 2 20.70 -19.01 -12.74
C MET A 2 21.46 -20.32 -12.55
N ALA A 3 22.75 -20.23 -12.26
CA ALA A 3 23.59 -21.35 -11.86
C ALA A 3 23.97 -21.15 -10.40
N VAL A 4 23.83 -22.21 -9.61
CA VAL A 4 24.26 -22.25 -8.21
C VAL A 4 25.42 -23.22 -8.15
N GLU A 5 26.57 -22.73 -7.74
CA GLU A 5 27.77 -23.54 -7.53
C GLU A 5 28.09 -23.55 -6.03
N THR A 6 28.30 -24.73 -5.48
CA THR A 6 28.61 -24.93 -4.06
C THR A 6 30.05 -25.41 -3.94
N GLU A 7 30.92 -24.57 -3.37
CA GLU A 7 32.24 -25.02 -2.94
C GLU A 7 32.19 -25.49 -1.49
N GLY A 8 32.53 -26.77 -1.29
CA GLY A 8 32.71 -27.34 0.03
C GLY A 8 34.03 -26.86 0.64
N LEU A 9 33.97 -25.95 1.61
CA LEU A 9 35.15 -25.62 2.42
C LEU A 9 35.47 -26.80 3.34
N SER A 10 36.63 -27.44 3.13
CA SER A 10 37.11 -28.55 3.95
C SER A 10 37.51 -28.06 5.36
N PRO A 11 37.06 -28.73 6.44
CA PRO A 11 37.33 -28.26 7.79
C PRO A 11 38.80 -28.46 8.19
N ARG A 12 39.39 -27.45 8.85
CA ARG A 12 40.55 -27.66 9.73
C ARG A 12 40.11 -28.54 10.90
N ARG A 13 40.81 -29.67 11.11
CA ARG A 13 40.58 -30.61 12.23
C ARG A 13 40.49 -29.85 13.56
N GLY A 14 39.35 -29.97 14.26
CA GLY A 14 39.25 -29.62 15.68
C GLY A 14 38.13 -28.66 16.11
N SER A 15 37.21 -28.22 15.24
CA SER A 15 36.13 -27.31 15.65
C SER A 15 34.73 -27.91 15.46
N SER A 16 33.93 -27.96 16.52
CA SER A 16 32.53 -28.44 16.54
C SER A 16 31.51 -27.43 15.99
N LYS A 17 31.92 -26.48 15.14
CA LYS A 17 31.03 -25.41 14.66
C LYS A 17 30.21 -25.86 13.44
N ARG A 18 28.90 -25.56 13.50
CA ARG A 18 27.90 -25.75 12.42
C ARG A 18 28.43 -25.26 11.07
N TRP A 19 28.30 -26.11 10.06
CA TRP A 19 28.60 -25.85 8.65
C TRP A 19 27.90 -24.58 8.15
N ARG A 20 28.65 -23.73 7.43
CA ARG A 20 28.11 -22.69 6.55
C ARG A 20 28.67 -22.95 5.17
N ALA A 21 27.81 -23.22 4.19
CA ALA A 21 28.23 -23.33 2.81
C ALA A 21 28.31 -21.91 2.22
N ALA A 22 29.41 -21.61 1.52
CA ALA A 22 29.45 -20.44 0.67
C ALA A 22 28.67 -20.79 -0.61
N CYS A 23 27.58 -20.07 -0.86
CA CYS A 23 26.83 -20.23 -2.09
C CYS A 23 27.16 -19.07 -3.03
N PHE A 24 27.64 -19.41 -4.22
CA PHE A 24 27.86 -18.46 -5.29
C PHE A 24 26.61 -18.44 -6.17
N LEU A 25 25.90 -17.32 -6.16
CA LEU A 25 24.74 -17.11 -7.02
C LEU A 25 25.16 -16.24 -8.20
N PHE A 26 25.19 -16.84 -9.39
CA PHE A 26 25.40 -16.10 -10.62
C PHE A 26 24.05 -15.66 -11.20
N VAL A 27 23.80 -14.34 -11.16
CA VAL A 27 22.61 -13.73 -11.75
C VAL A 27 23.00 -13.11 -13.10
N PHE A 28 22.53 -13.73 -14.19
CA PHE A 28 22.73 -13.22 -15.54
C PHE A 28 21.58 -12.27 -15.91
N MET A 29 21.89 -11.00 -16.15
CA MET A 29 20.97 -9.97 -16.65
C MET A 29 21.44 -9.47 -18.01
N GLY A 30 20.93 -10.07 -19.09
CA GLY A 30 21.39 -9.80 -20.46
C GLY A 30 22.81 -10.32 -20.69
N SER A 31 23.70 -9.47 -21.21
CA SER A 31 25.12 -9.77 -21.45
C SER A 31 26.01 -9.58 -20.21
N SER A 32 25.45 -9.11 -19.10
CA SER A 32 26.20 -8.89 -17.84
C SER A 32 25.87 -9.97 -16.81
N SER A 33 26.88 -10.43 -16.07
CA SER A 33 26.74 -11.33 -14.93
C SER A 33 27.09 -10.61 -13.63
N LEU A 34 26.23 -10.73 -12.62
CA LEU A 34 26.52 -10.30 -11.25
C LEU A 34 26.79 -11.55 -10.39
N LEU A 35 27.96 -11.60 -9.76
CA LEU A 35 28.28 -12.61 -8.75
C LEU A 35 27.81 -12.10 -7.39
N VAL A 36 26.81 -12.75 -6.82
CA VAL A 36 26.34 -12.49 -5.45
C VAL A 36 26.86 -13.62 -4.57
N THR A 37 27.74 -13.29 -3.62
CA THR A 37 28.23 -14.24 -2.63
C THR A 37 27.40 -14.10 -1.36
N THR A 38 26.73 -15.17 -0.95
CA THR A 38 25.96 -15.20 0.31
C THR A 38 26.28 -16.47 1.08
N PHE A 39 26.25 -16.38 2.41
CA PHE A 39 26.40 -17.52 3.29
C PHE A 39 25.02 -18.09 3.61
N MET A 40 24.76 -19.30 3.15
CA MET A 40 23.50 -20.00 3.39
C MET A 40 23.78 -21.27 4.20
N THR A 41 22.82 -21.67 5.04
CA THR A 41 22.85 -23.01 5.63
C THR A 41 22.54 -24.05 4.55
N GLU A 42 22.96 -25.29 4.74
CA GLU A 42 22.68 -26.38 3.79
C GLU A 42 21.16 -26.55 3.53
N ASP A 43 20.35 -26.44 4.58
CA ASP A 43 18.88 -26.45 4.47
C ASP A 43 18.36 -25.27 3.61
N GLN A 44 18.92 -24.07 3.78
CA GLN A 44 18.55 -22.92 2.94
C GLN A 44 18.94 -23.13 1.48
N VAL A 45 20.09 -23.76 1.20
CA VAL A 45 20.52 -24.09 -0.17
C VAL A 45 19.57 -25.10 -0.80
N GLN A 46 19.20 -26.16 -0.08
CA GLN A 46 18.26 -27.18 -0.56
C GLN A 46 16.86 -26.59 -0.82
N ARG A 47 16.34 -25.76 0.10
CA ARG A 47 15.07 -25.03 -0.09
C ARG A 47 15.13 -24.09 -1.30
N PHE A 48 16.23 -23.36 -1.48
CA PHE A 48 16.42 -22.48 -2.63
C PHE A 48 16.49 -23.25 -3.95
N GLN A 49 17.23 -24.35 -4.01
CA GLN A 49 17.29 -25.24 -5.17
C GLN A 49 15.90 -25.83 -5.50
N ALA A 50 15.14 -26.25 -4.50
CA ALA A 50 13.77 -26.75 -4.68
C ALA A 50 12.85 -25.68 -5.28
N VAL A 51 12.97 -24.42 -4.86
CA VAL A 51 12.23 -23.29 -5.46
C VAL A 51 12.63 -23.05 -6.91
N LEU A 52 13.93 -23.04 -7.23
CA LEU A 52 14.40 -22.86 -8.62
C LEU A 52 13.88 -23.97 -9.54
N LEU A 53 13.88 -25.22 -9.06
CA LEU A 53 13.34 -26.35 -9.81
C LEU A 53 11.83 -26.22 -10.06
N ARG A 54 11.05 -25.80 -9.05
CA ARG A 54 9.60 -25.56 -9.19
C ARG A 54 9.31 -24.40 -10.14
N GLN A 55 10.05 -23.29 -10.09
CA GLN A 55 9.87 -22.17 -11.01
C GLN A 55 10.12 -22.57 -12.47
N ASN A 56 11.15 -23.39 -12.71
CA ASN A 56 11.41 -23.94 -14.05
C ASN A 56 10.29 -24.86 -14.54
N GLN A 57 9.66 -25.64 -13.65
CA GLN A 57 8.50 -26.47 -14.01
C GLN A 57 7.26 -25.62 -14.33
N VAL A 58 6.99 -24.56 -13.56
CA VAL A 58 5.87 -23.63 -13.81
C VAL A 58 6.07 -22.83 -15.10
N ALA A 59 7.31 -22.42 -15.42
CA ALA A 59 7.61 -21.77 -16.68
C ALA A 59 7.37 -22.71 -17.87
N LYS A 60 7.78 -23.98 -17.75
CA LYS A 60 7.52 -25.02 -18.76
C LYS A 60 6.02 -25.29 -18.94
N SER A 61 5.24 -25.38 -17.86
CA SER A 61 3.78 -25.61 -17.95
C SER A 61 3.04 -24.41 -18.55
N LYS A 62 3.43 -23.17 -18.23
CA LYS A 62 2.87 -21.97 -18.86
C LYS A 62 3.19 -21.88 -20.36
N SER A 63 4.39 -22.28 -20.78
CA SER A 63 4.74 -22.31 -22.21
C SER A 63 3.88 -23.31 -23.00
N LYS A 64 3.49 -24.44 -22.39
CA LYS A 64 2.58 -25.43 -22.99
C LYS A 64 1.11 -25.01 -22.98
N ALA A 65 0.68 -24.21 -21.99
CA ALA A 65 -0.69 -23.70 -21.92
C ALA A 65 -0.93 -22.50 -22.86
N ALA A 66 0.11 -21.70 -23.13
CA ALA A 66 0.03 -20.57 -24.05
C ALA A 66 -0.15 -21.00 -25.52
N SER A 67 0.21 -22.24 -25.87
CA SER A 67 -0.03 -22.81 -27.20
C SER A 67 -1.45 -23.36 -27.42
N SER A 68 -2.38 -23.26 -26.44
CA SER A 68 -3.68 -23.93 -26.52
C SER A 68 -4.89 -23.08 -26.09
N ILE A 69 -4.81 -21.74 -26.08
CA ILE A 69 -5.94 -20.89 -25.68
C ILE A 69 -6.28 -19.87 -26.76
N SER A 70 -7.35 -20.14 -27.51
CA SER A 70 -8.14 -19.15 -28.23
C SER A 70 -9.01 -18.37 -27.24
N ILE A 71 -8.93 -17.05 -27.27
CA ILE A 71 -9.63 -16.13 -26.34
C ILE A 71 -11.09 -15.96 -26.79
N SER A 72 -12.05 -16.16 -25.88
CA SER A 72 -13.48 -15.89 -26.07
C SER A 72 -13.93 -14.56 -25.43
N ASP A 73 -14.88 -13.89 -26.07
CA ASP A 73 -15.28 -12.46 -25.94
C ASP A 73 -16.09 -12.02 -24.69
N ASP A 74 -16.07 -12.76 -23.57
CA ASP A 74 -17.07 -12.55 -22.49
C ASP A 74 -16.73 -11.49 -21.41
N ASP A 75 -15.53 -10.88 -21.42
CA ASP A 75 -15.13 -9.93 -20.36
C ASP A 75 -15.71 -8.50 -20.51
N ASN A 76 -16.44 -8.20 -21.58
CA ASN A 76 -16.96 -6.85 -21.87
C ASN A 76 -18.32 -6.53 -21.19
N ALA A 77 -19.00 -7.52 -20.61
CA ALA A 77 -20.37 -7.36 -20.09
C ALA A 77 -20.45 -6.62 -18.73
N THR A 78 -19.39 -6.66 -17.91
CA THR A 78 -19.44 -6.18 -16.52
C THR A 78 -19.38 -4.65 -16.40
N ILE A 79 -18.90 -3.94 -17.43
CA ILE A 79 -18.76 -2.46 -17.41
C ILE A 79 -20.04 -1.75 -17.84
N ARG A 80 -20.85 -2.35 -18.74
CA ARG A 80 -22.10 -1.76 -19.23
C ARG A 80 -23.16 -1.63 -18.13
N GLY A 81 -23.22 -2.55 -17.16
CA GLY A 81 -24.17 -2.50 -16.04
C GLY A 81 -23.99 -1.31 -15.08
N ARG A 82 -22.81 -0.67 -15.03
CA ARG A 82 -22.56 0.48 -14.14
C ARG A 82 -23.08 1.82 -14.68
N LYS A 83 -23.32 1.94 -16.00
CA LYS A 83 -23.80 3.19 -16.62
C LYS A 83 -25.29 3.47 -16.33
N GLN A 84 -26.11 2.43 -16.12
CA GLN A 84 -27.55 2.61 -15.89
C GLN A 84 -27.91 2.95 -14.43
N GLN A 85 -27.18 2.42 -13.44
CA GLN A 85 -27.52 2.64 -12.02
C GLN A 85 -27.10 4.02 -11.48
N LYS A 86 -26.08 4.68 -12.04
CA LYS A 86 -25.68 6.03 -11.59
C LYS A 86 -26.63 7.13 -12.04
N LYS A 87 -27.40 6.94 -13.13
CA LYS A 87 -28.36 7.93 -13.63
C LYS A 87 -29.65 8.02 -12.80
N LEU A 88 -30.01 6.96 -12.06
CA LEU A 88 -31.23 6.89 -11.25
C LEU A 88 -31.06 7.36 -9.79
N ALA A 89 -29.83 7.50 -9.30
CA ALA A 89 -29.56 7.85 -7.90
C ALA A 89 -29.42 9.37 -7.62
N GLN A 90 -29.46 10.23 -8.64
CA GLN A 90 -29.29 11.69 -8.49
C GLN A 90 -30.59 12.51 -8.49
N GLN A 91 -31.77 11.88 -8.52
CA GLN A 91 -33.07 12.58 -8.54
C GLN A 91 -33.86 12.51 -7.22
N LYS A 92 -33.31 11.94 -6.15
CA LYS A 92 -33.95 11.95 -4.83
C LYS A 92 -32.95 12.40 -3.78
N ASN A 93 -32.98 13.69 -3.42
CA ASN A 93 -32.81 14.22 -2.06
C ASN A 93 -32.67 15.76 -2.07
N ALA A 94 -33.83 16.42 -2.04
CA ALA A 94 -34.05 17.70 -1.36
C ALA A 94 -35.27 17.42 -0.47
N THR A 95 -35.21 17.47 0.87
CA THR A 95 -35.48 18.67 1.67
C THR A 95 -35.53 18.21 3.14
N LYS A 96 -34.83 18.85 4.05
CA LYS A 96 -35.37 19.29 5.37
C LYS A 96 -34.29 19.95 6.22
N THR A 97 -34.49 21.24 6.40
CA THR A 97 -33.87 22.12 7.39
C THR A 97 -34.63 21.99 8.71
N THR A 98 -33.94 21.90 9.85
CA THR A 98 -34.52 22.34 11.14
C THR A 98 -33.41 22.82 12.07
N THR A 99 -33.65 24.01 12.60
CA THR A 99 -32.84 24.83 13.50
C THR A 99 -32.99 24.34 14.93
N THR A 100 -31.91 24.27 15.72
CA THR A 100 -31.99 24.55 17.17
C THR A 100 -30.64 25.00 17.76
N SER A 101 -30.72 26.09 18.50
CA SER A 101 -29.70 26.74 19.31
C SER A 101 -29.51 26.02 20.66
N SER A 102 -28.28 25.98 21.20
CA SER A 102 -27.95 26.64 22.49
C SER A 102 -26.68 26.10 23.20
N ARG A 103 -26.04 27.05 23.89
CA ARG A 103 -25.22 26.99 25.12
C ARG A 103 -23.73 26.61 25.09
N LEU A 104 -22.96 27.68 25.30
CA LEU A 104 -21.63 27.81 25.90
C LEU A 104 -21.51 27.15 27.29
N ARG A 105 -20.34 26.54 27.58
CA ARG A 105 -19.65 26.53 28.89
C ARG A 105 -18.17 26.10 28.74
N PRO A 106 -17.31 26.40 29.74
CA PRO A 106 -15.90 26.79 29.53
C PRO A 106 -14.86 25.68 29.66
N ALA A 107 -13.65 26.03 29.24
CA ALA A 107 -12.42 25.24 29.16
C ALA A 107 -11.82 24.85 30.52
N PRO A 108 -10.98 23.79 30.54
CA PRO A 108 -9.92 23.68 31.52
C PRO A 108 -8.51 23.59 30.90
N ASN A 109 -7.62 24.42 31.47
CA ASN A 109 -6.20 24.24 31.77
C ASN A 109 -5.31 23.38 30.84
N GLN A 110 -4.36 24.08 30.22
CA GLN A 110 -3.19 23.53 29.54
C GLN A 110 -2.15 23.04 30.55
N GLY A 111 -1.93 21.72 30.59
CA GLY A 111 -0.75 21.11 31.20
C GLY A 111 0.40 21.03 30.18
N LYS A 112 1.55 21.60 30.56
CA LYS A 112 2.83 21.51 29.83
C LYS A 112 3.20 20.04 29.59
N LYS A 113 3.49 19.66 28.35
CA LYS A 113 4.16 18.40 28.00
C LYS A 113 5.40 18.66 27.15
N ASN A 114 6.46 17.95 27.50
CA ASN A 114 7.79 18.02 26.93
C ASN A 114 7.79 17.63 25.45
N LYS A 115 8.54 18.40 24.64
CA LYS A 115 8.81 18.14 23.23
C LYS A 115 9.86 17.04 23.12
N GLU A 116 9.46 15.84 22.73
CA GLU A 116 10.34 14.93 22.00
C GLU A 116 10.18 15.23 20.51
N SER A 117 11.27 15.66 19.88
CA SER A 117 11.32 15.94 18.44
C SER A 117 11.35 14.61 17.67
N PRO A 118 10.51 14.40 16.65
CA PRO A 118 10.61 13.21 15.81
C PRO A 118 11.94 13.20 15.05
N LEU A 119 12.61 12.05 15.02
CA LEU A 119 13.77 11.79 14.17
C LEU A 119 13.36 11.97 12.70
N PHE A 120 13.71 13.12 12.12
CA PHE A 120 13.79 13.25 10.67
C PHE A 120 15.05 12.52 10.22
N VAL A 121 14.88 11.45 9.42
CA VAL A 121 15.99 10.89 8.66
C VAL A 121 16.30 11.92 7.57
N LYS A 122 17.25 12.82 7.85
CA LYS A 122 17.72 13.79 6.86
C LYS A 122 18.37 13.01 5.72
N ALA A 123 17.80 13.12 4.53
CA ALA A 123 18.47 12.75 3.30
C ALA A 123 19.80 13.54 3.20
N PRO A 124 20.85 12.97 2.58
CA PRO A 124 22.07 13.71 2.29
C PRO A 124 21.74 15.01 1.55
N PRO A 125 22.51 16.09 1.77
CA PRO A 125 22.21 17.41 1.24
C PRO A 125 22.12 17.36 -0.29
N GLN A 126 20.91 17.50 -0.82
CA GLN A 126 20.69 17.74 -2.24
C GLN A 126 20.99 19.21 -2.51
N ASN A 127 21.79 19.48 -3.54
CA ASN A 127 22.06 20.83 -4.04
C ASN A 127 20.74 21.59 -4.22
N SER A 128 20.50 22.60 -3.39
CA SER A 128 19.34 23.47 -3.47
C SER A 128 19.46 24.34 -4.71
N ILE A 129 18.80 23.93 -5.79
CA ILE A 129 18.62 24.75 -6.98
C ILE A 129 17.71 25.91 -6.59
N SER A 130 18.25 27.13 -6.57
CA SER A 130 17.51 28.37 -6.35
C SER A 130 16.59 28.63 -7.54
N ILE A 131 15.28 28.43 -7.34
CA ILE A 131 14.25 28.68 -8.35
C ILE A 131 13.98 30.19 -8.39
N THR A 132 14.40 30.84 -9.47
CA THR A 132 14.03 32.23 -9.78
C THR A 132 12.56 32.30 -10.22
N SER A 133 11.86 33.33 -9.73
CA SER A 133 10.40 33.48 -9.68
C SER A 133 9.71 33.87 -11.00
N ASP A 134 10.10 33.31 -12.13
CA ASP A 134 9.32 33.46 -13.36
C ASP A 134 8.16 32.48 -13.32
N ALA A 135 6.94 33.00 -13.12
CA ALA A 135 5.68 32.29 -12.91
C ALA A 135 5.17 31.53 -14.16
N HIS A 136 6.02 30.70 -14.75
CA HIS A 136 5.54 29.57 -15.52
C HIS A 136 4.81 28.64 -14.55
N LYS A 137 3.55 28.33 -14.87
CA LYS A 137 2.70 27.39 -14.17
C LYS A 137 3.31 25.99 -14.29
N THR A 138 4.34 25.71 -13.50
CA THR A 138 5.00 24.41 -13.47
C THR A 138 3.98 23.38 -13.00
N ASP A 139 3.92 22.25 -13.70
CA ASP A 139 3.07 21.15 -13.28
C ASP A 139 3.46 20.70 -11.85
N PRO A 140 2.49 20.32 -11.00
CA PRO A 140 2.79 19.92 -9.64
C PRO A 140 3.67 18.67 -9.61
N ARG A 141 4.58 18.60 -8.66
CA ARG A 141 5.35 17.38 -8.37
C ARG A 141 4.48 16.36 -7.64
N ILE A 142 4.85 15.09 -7.68
CA ILE A 142 4.12 14.03 -6.97
C ILE A 142 4.62 13.93 -5.52
N ALA A 143 3.69 14.02 -4.58
CA ALA A 143 3.87 13.53 -3.22
C ALA A 143 3.07 12.24 -3.05
N TRP A 144 3.72 11.10 -2.86
CA TRP A 144 3.00 9.85 -2.64
C TRP A 144 2.32 9.82 -1.27
N LEU A 145 1.10 9.32 -1.24
CA LEU A 145 0.45 8.83 -0.02
C LEU A 145 0.52 7.31 -0.07
N MET A 146 1.62 6.78 0.48
CA MET A 146 1.90 5.35 0.53
C MET A 146 1.24 4.75 1.77
N SER A 147 0.39 3.74 1.57
CA SER A 147 -0.09 2.94 2.69
C SER A 147 -0.37 1.50 2.29
N PHE A 148 -0.26 0.58 3.24
CA PHE A 148 -0.93 -0.70 3.11
C PHE A 148 -2.44 -0.45 2.94
N PRO A 149 -3.17 -1.18 2.07
CA PRO A 149 -4.57 -0.89 1.79
C PRO A 149 -5.42 -0.80 3.05
N ASN A 150 -6.41 0.08 3.01
CA ASN A 150 -7.33 0.34 4.12
C ASN A 150 -6.69 0.95 5.39
N SER A 151 -5.48 1.52 5.31
CA SER A 151 -4.86 2.27 6.43
C SER A 151 -5.34 3.72 6.61
N GLY A 152 -6.32 4.19 5.82
CA GLY A 152 -6.88 5.54 6.00
C GLY A 152 -6.59 6.54 4.89
N THR A 153 -6.00 6.12 3.76
CA THR A 153 -5.67 7.02 2.64
C THR A 153 -6.84 7.83 2.11
N SER A 154 -8.06 7.27 2.15
CA SER A 154 -9.26 7.97 1.70
C SER A 154 -9.57 9.16 2.61
N TYR A 155 -9.39 9.01 3.93
CA TYR A 155 -9.58 10.11 4.86
C TYR A 155 -8.50 11.17 4.67
N THR A 156 -7.22 10.79 4.67
CA THR A 156 -6.09 11.71 4.45
C THR A 156 -6.21 12.50 3.15
N GLY A 157 -6.56 11.82 2.04
CA GLY A 157 -6.74 12.49 0.75
C GLY A 157 -7.91 13.48 0.72
N GLN A 158 -9.05 13.14 1.35
CA GLN A 158 -10.19 14.05 1.45
C GLN A 158 -9.91 15.21 2.41
N LEU A 159 -9.18 14.95 3.51
CA LEU A 159 -8.74 15.97 4.46
C LEU A 159 -7.92 17.06 3.75
N VAL A 160 -6.87 16.65 3.03
CA VAL A 160 -6.01 17.59 2.28
C VAL A 160 -6.82 18.32 1.20
N LYS A 161 -7.65 17.59 0.44
CA LYS A 161 -8.51 18.18 -0.60
C LYS A 161 -9.41 19.30 -0.04
N HIS A 162 -10.12 19.03 1.05
CA HIS A 162 -11.06 20.00 1.62
C HIS A 162 -10.37 21.16 2.34
N LEU A 163 -9.28 20.90 3.06
CA LEU A 163 -8.54 21.95 3.77
C LEU A 163 -7.86 22.92 2.82
N THR A 164 -7.31 22.45 1.72
CA THR A 164 -6.50 23.28 0.81
C THR A 164 -7.30 23.82 -0.37
N ARG A 165 -8.52 23.28 -0.58
CA ARG A 165 -9.30 23.46 -1.81
C ARG A 165 -8.49 23.11 -3.06
N THR A 166 -7.61 22.11 -2.96
CA THR A 166 -6.86 21.57 -4.10
C THR A 166 -7.28 20.15 -4.44
N LYS A 167 -7.01 19.72 -5.67
CA LYS A 167 -7.26 18.37 -6.14
C LYS A 167 -6.19 17.40 -5.60
N THR A 168 -6.61 16.17 -5.31
CA THR A 168 -5.72 15.04 -5.02
C THR A 168 -5.78 14.00 -6.14
N ALA A 169 -4.82 13.09 -6.16
CA ALA A 169 -4.66 12.09 -7.21
C ALA A 169 -4.52 10.66 -6.67
N SER A 170 -4.54 9.70 -7.58
CA SER A 170 -4.46 8.26 -7.31
C SER A 170 -3.84 7.54 -8.50
N ASN A 171 -3.04 6.51 -8.24
CA ASN A 171 -2.58 5.57 -9.27
C ASN A 171 -3.71 4.65 -9.79
N TYR A 172 -4.85 4.65 -9.09
CA TYR A 172 -6.04 3.85 -9.41
C TYR A 172 -7.10 4.70 -10.12
N GLY A 173 -6.78 5.17 -11.33
CA GLY A 173 -7.67 5.98 -12.15
C GLY A 173 -8.97 5.27 -12.53
N GLU A 174 -8.99 3.94 -12.58
CA GLU A 174 -10.19 3.16 -12.85
C GLU A 174 -11.26 3.27 -11.75
N GLN A 175 -10.87 3.78 -10.58
CA GLN A 175 -11.78 4.04 -9.46
C GLN A 175 -12.39 5.46 -9.53
N ASN A 176 -11.84 6.33 -10.38
CA ASN A 176 -12.16 7.76 -10.43
C ASN A 176 -12.44 8.17 -11.89
N LEU A 177 -13.72 8.09 -12.27
CA LEU A 177 -14.16 8.37 -13.64
C LEU A 177 -14.91 9.70 -13.71
N ASP A 178 -14.70 10.43 -14.79
CA ASP A 178 -15.46 11.62 -15.17
C ASP A 178 -16.89 11.26 -15.63
N LEU A 179 -17.64 12.26 -16.10
CA LEU A 179 -19.01 12.07 -16.60
C LEU A 179 -19.06 11.22 -17.88
N GLN A 180 -17.96 11.18 -18.63
CA GLN A 180 -17.78 10.40 -19.85
C GLN A 180 -17.35 8.95 -19.56
N GLY A 181 -17.00 8.64 -18.31
CA GLY A 181 -16.52 7.34 -17.89
C GLY A 181 -15.03 7.12 -18.15
N SER A 182 -14.25 8.19 -18.30
CA SER A 182 -12.79 8.16 -18.45
C SER A 182 -12.08 8.66 -17.20
N SER A 183 -10.87 8.18 -16.98
CA SER A 183 -9.97 8.73 -15.96
C SER A 183 -9.40 10.07 -16.45
N VAL A 184 -9.11 10.99 -15.53
CA VAL A 184 -8.53 12.31 -15.84
C VAL A 184 -7.09 12.37 -15.31
N PRO A 185 -6.06 12.35 -16.17
CA PRO A 185 -4.67 12.40 -15.71
C PRO A 185 -4.34 13.74 -15.05
N VAL A 186 -3.35 13.75 -14.16
CA VAL A 186 -2.83 14.99 -13.57
C VAL A 186 -2.10 15.81 -14.62
N TYR A 187 -1.22 15.15 -15.38
CA TYR A 187 -0.40 15.77 -16.42
C TYR A 187 -1.13 15.68 -17.75
N HIS A 188 -1.59 16.82 -18.24
CA HIS A 188 -2.19 16.95 -19.57
C HIS A 188 -1.25 17.78 -20.42
N ASP A 189 -0.69 17.22 -21.50
CA ASP A 189 -0.04 18.09 -22.48
C ASP A 189 -1.09 18.93 -23.19
N GLY A 190 -0.93 20.25 -23.07
CA GLY A 190 -1.33 21.18 -24.12
C GLY A 190 -0.47 21.05 -25.39
N ASN A 191 0.72 20.43 -25.31
CA ASN A 191 1.64 20.28 -26.43
C ASN A 191 1.40 19.00 -27.23
N LYS A 192 0.92 19.17 -28.46
CA LYS A 192 0.53 18.11 -29.41
C LYS A 192 1.62 17.05 -29.72
N LYS A 193 2.90 17.29 -29.39
CA LYS A 193 4.03 16.42 -29.76
C LYS A 193 4.23 15.20 -28.87
N GLN A 194 3.53 15.08 -27.75
CA GLN A 194 3.72 13.98 -26.79
C GLN A 194 2.39 13.31 -26.37
N LYS A 195 1.43 13.28 -27.31
CA LYS A 195 0.03 12.84 -27.12
C LYS A 195 -0.16 11.45 -26.48
N ASP A 196 0.82 10.54 -26.60
CA ASP A 196 0.68 9.14 -26.16
C ASP A 196 1.41 8.80 -24.84
N ARG A 197 2.41 9.57 -24.39
CA ARG A 197 3.08 9.31 -23.10
C ARG A 197 2.28 9.81 -21.89
N ASN A 198 1.29 10.67 -22.10
CA ASN A 198 0.64 11.44 -21.01
C ASN A 198 -0.52 10.75 -20.32
N TRP A 199 -0.91 9.57 -20.80
CA TRP A 199 -1.91 8.74 -20.14
C TRP A 199 -1.30 7.80 -19.10
N GLN A 200 -0.03 8.00 -18.73
CA GLN A 200 0.67 7.16 -17.76
C GLN A 200 0.27 7.42 -16.31
N GLY A 201 -0.43 8.54 -16.04
CA GLY A 201 -0.94 8.93 -14.73
C GLY A 201 0.06 9.77 -13.92
N PRO A 202 -0.21 10.03 -12.62
CA PRO A 202 -1.39 9.62 -11.86
C PRO A 202 -2.67 10.34 -12.30
N PHE A 203 -3.82 9.99 -11.70
CA PHE A 203 -5.15 10.48 -12.11
C PHE A 203 -5.87 11.19 -10.97
N TYR A 204 -6.60 12.26 -11.26
CA TYR A 204 -7.36 13.01 -10.26
C TYR A 204 -8.45 12.16 -9.60
N VAL A 205 -8.65 12.38 -8.30
CA VAL A 205 -9.74 11.81 -7.50
C VAL A 205 -10.98 12.69 -7.64
N ASP A 206 -12.14 12.06 -7.83
CA ASP A 206 -13.44 12.71 -8.05
C ASP A 206 -13.44 13.82 -9.14
N PRO A 207 -13.03 13.50 -10.39
CA PRO A 207 -12.90 14.50 -11.45
C PRO A 207 -14.22 15.23 -11.78
N THR A 208 -15.37 14.67 -11.42
CA THR A 208 -16.70 15.29 -11.62
C THR A 208 -17.06 16.34 -10.57
N GLN A 209 -16.39 16.33 -9.42
CA GLN A 209 -16.62 17.25 -8.30
C GLN A 209 -15.46 18.26 -8.17
N SER A 210 -14.86 18.64 -9.30
CA SER A 210 -13.71 19.55 -9.33
C SER A 210 -14.07 21.03 -9.23
N LYS A 211 -15.37 21.40 -9.26
CA LYS A 211 -15.78 22.80 -9.17
C LYS A 211 -15.37 23.38 -7.81
N GLY A 212 -14.54 24.42 -7.83
CA GLY A 212 -13.99 25.06 -6.62
C GLY A 212 -12.75 24.39 -6.04
N TYR A 213 -12.16 23.39 -6.73
CA TYR A 213 -10.88 22.80 -6.38
C TYR A 213 -9.83 23.08 -7.45
N GLU A 214 -8.71 23.68 -7.04
CA GLU A 214 -7.60 24.04 -7.92
C GLU A 214 -6.58 22.90 -8.03
N THR A 215 -5.75 22.91 -9.07
CA THR A 215 -4.56 22.05 -9.10
C THR A 215 -3.53 22.64 -8.13
N PRO A 216 -2.94 21.85 -7.21
CA PRO A 216 -1.93 22.37 -6.29
C PRO A 216 -0.72 22.91 -7.07
N HIS A 217 -0.06 23.93 -6.53
CA HIS A 217 1.10 24.54 -7.20
C HIS A 217 2.40 23.76 -6.95
N ALA A 218 2.58 23.21 -5.75
CA ALA A 218 3.82 22.53 -5.37
C ALA A 218 3.71 21.00 -5.54
N TYR A 219 2.81 20.38 -4.79
CA TYR A 219 2.69 18.92 -4.71
C TYR A 219 1.25 18.43 -4.87
N VAL A 220 1.04 17.45 -5.75
CA VAL A 220 -0.19 16.68 -5.81
C VAL A 220 -0.08 15.43 -4.95
N LEU A 221 -0.89 15.38 -3.89
CA LEU A 221 -0.98 14.21 -3.03
C LEU A 221 -1.59 13.04 -3.82
N THR A 222 -0.80 11.99 -4.02
CA THR A 222 -1.13 10.87 -4.92
C THR A 222 -1.18 9.56 -4.15
N LYS A 223 -2.38 8.98 -4.05
CA LYS A 223 -2.59 7.69 -3.39
C LYS A 223 -1.92 6.54 -4.17
N THR A 224 -1.13 5.73 -3.47
CA THR A 224 -0.59 4.46 -3.95
C THR A 224 -0.52 3.41 -2.84
N HIS A 225 -0.76 2.15 -3.20
CA HIS A 225 -0.52 0.99 -2.35
C HIS A 225 0.61 0.10 -2.91
N CYS A 226 1.28 0.52 -3.99
CA CYS A 226 2.37 -0.23 -4.62
C CYS A 226 1.98 -1.69 -4.96
N GLY A 227 2.71 -2.69 -4.44
CA GLY A 227 2.50 -4.12 -4.65
C GLY A 227 2.30 -4.91 -3.36
N GLY A 228 2.25 -6.25 -3.46
CA GLY A 228 2.37 -7.16 -2.30
C GLY A 228 1.18 -7.22 -1.34
N TYR A 229 0.08 -6.52 -1.64
CA TYR A 229 -1.05 -6.42 -0.70
C TYR A 229 -2.26 -7.28 -1.05
N THR A 230 -2.21 -8.09 -2.11
CA THR A 230 -3.34 -8.90 -2.58
C THR A 230 -3.92 -9.77 -1.46
N THR A 231 -5.25 -9.85 -1.38
CA THR A 231 -6.01 -10.67 -0.41
C THR A 231 -6.28 -12.07 -0.95
N ASN A 232 -6.39 -13.05 -0.05
CA ASN A 232 -6.75 -14.44 -0.37
C ASN A 232 -5.94 -15.02 -1.54
N THR A 233 -4.62 -15.00 -1.42
CA THR A 233 -3.71 -15.49 -2.45
C THR A 233 -2.49 -16.14 -1.81
N SER A 234 -1.81 -16.99 -2.56
CA SER A 234 -0.61 -17.69 -2.10
C SER A 234 0.58 -16.75 -1.90
N PRO A 235 1.60 -17.15 -1.12
CA PRO A 235 2.79 -16.34 -0.87
C PRO A 235 3.48 -15.83 -2.13
N GLU A 236 3.53 -16.60 -3.21
CA GLU A 236 4.17 -16.22 -4.47
C GLU A 236 3.54 -14.99 -5.14
N ARG A 237 2.34 -14.59 -4.70
CA ARG A 237 1.59 -13.45 -5.25
C ARG A 237 1.67 -12.20 -4.39
N TYR A 238 2.06 -12.31 -3.12
CA TYR A 238 2.16 -11.18 -2.20
C TYR A 238 3.58 -10.91 -1.69
N VAL A 239 4.48 -11.88 -1.79
CA VAL A 239 5.91 -11.65 -1.59
C VAL A 239 6.43 -10.86 -2.78
N GLU A 240 6.99 -9.68 -2.52
CA GLU A 240 7.50 -8.78 -3.55
C GLU A 240 8.98 -8.50 -3.30
N ALA A 241 9.76 -8.48 -4.38
CA ALA A 241 11.12 -7.94 -4.33
C ALA A 241 11.08 -6.40 -4.36
N THR A 242 12.07 -5.74 -3.76
CA THR A 242 12.20 -4.27 -3.72
C THR A 242 12.00 -3.61 -5.08
N HIS A 243 12.68 -4.11 -6.13
CA HIS A 243 12.55 -3.55 -7.48
C HIS A 243 11.12 -3.66 -8.04
N SER A 244 10.47 -4.81 -7.83
CA SER A 244 9.07 -5.01 -8.27
C SER A 244 8.11 -4.11 -7.49
N PHE A 245 8.32 -3.99 -6.18
CA PHE A 245 7.51 -3.12 -5.32
C PHE A 245 7.62 -1.65 -5.75
N ARG A 246 8.84 -1.13 -5.95
CA ARG A 246 9.10 0.22 -6.44
C ARG A 246 8.41 0.49 -7.77
N ARG A 247 8.57 -0.41 -8.75
CA ARG A 247 7.89 -0.29 -10.05
C ARG A 247 6.37 -0.25 -9.91
N ARG A 248 5.80 -1.06 -9.00
CA ARG A 248 4.37 -1.05 -8.72
C ARG A 248 3.90 0.23 -8.03
N CYS A 249 4.77 0.94 -7.29
CA CYS A 249 4.45 2.28 -6.79
C CYS A 249 4.27 3.31 -7.91
N LEU A 250 4.91 3.11 -9.06
CA LEU A 250 4.81 3.97 -10.26
C LEU A 250 3.73 3.51 -11.25
N SER A 251 3.30 2.25 -11.12
CA SER A 251 2.27 1.66 -11.98
C SER A 251 0.90 2.28 -11.74
N THR A 252 0.15 2.47 -12.82
CA THR A 252 -1.21 2.99 -12.79
C THR A 252 -2.19 2.10 -13.55
N ARG A 253 -3.48 2.27 -13.24
CA ARG A 253 -4.59 1.66 -13.97
C ARG A 253 -5.60 2.75 -14.27
N TYR A 254 -6.13 2.79 -15.48
CA TYR A 254 -7.01 3.88 -15.90
C TYR A 254 -7.96 3.46 -17.01
N VAL A 255 -9.05 4.20 -17.15
CA VAL A 255 -10.04 3.98 -18.20
C VAL A 255 -9.95 5.11 -19.22
N LYS A 256 -9.84 4.78 -20.50
CA LYS A 256 -9.90 5.75 -21.61
C LYS A 256 -10.90 5.22 -22.62
N ASN A 257 -11.94 6.01 -22.89
CA ASN A 257 -13.02 5.64 -23.82
C ASN A 257 -13.69 4.30 -23.47
N GLY A 258 -13.84 4.01 -22.16
CA GLY A 258 -14.44 2.77 -21.67
C GLY A 258 -13.51 1.56 -21.62
N THR A 259 -12.29 1.64 -22.16
CA THR A 259 -11.29 0.57 -22.12
C THR A 259 -10.33 0.76 -20.95
N LEU A 260 -10.03 -0.32 -20.23
CA LEU A 260 -9.07 -0.34 -19.13
C LEU A 260 -7.64 -0.53 -19.65
N TYR A 261 -6.74 0.34 -19.20
CA TYR A 261 -5.32 0.32 -19.53
C TYR A 261 -4.46 0.24 -18.27
N LYS A 262 -3.18 -0.10 -18.47
CA LYS A 262 -2.12 -0.01 -17.47
C LYS A 262 -1.12 1.04 -17.95
N GLY A 263 -0.64 1.87 -17.04
CA GLY A 263 0.40 2.85 -17.29
C GLY A 263 1.50 2.75 -16.25
N GLU A 264 2.56 3.53 -16.45
CA GLU A 264 3.67 3.70 -15.52
C GLU A 264 4.27 5.07 -15.80
N TYR A 265 4.44 5.91 -14.79
CA TYR A 265 5.03 7.24 -14.93
C TYR A 265 6.47 7.28 -14.42
N ASP A 266 7.20 8.32 -14.83
CA ASP A 266 8.60 8.50 -14.46
C ASP A 266 8.76 8.73 -12.95
N ALA A 267 9.70 8.00 -12.33
CA ALA A 267 10.07 8.17 -10.93
C ALA A 267 10.58 9.58 -10.63
N ALA A 268 11.16 10.28 -11.62
CA ALA A 268 11.63 11.65 -11.48
C ALA A 268 10.50 12.65 -11.14
N LEU A 269 9.23 12.30 -11.35
CA LEU A 269 8.10 13.13 -10.94
C LEU A 269 7.85 13.06 -9.42
N VAL A 270 8.34 12.03 -8.75
CA VAL A 270 8.11 11.76 -7.32
C VAL A 270 9.22 12.38 -6.49
N HIS A 271 8.83 13.28 -5.60
CA HIS A 271 9.79 14.06 -4.81
C HIS A 271 9.56 13.95 -3.30
N LYS A 272 8.34 13.59 -2.88
CA LYS A 272 7.98 13.40 -1.47
C LYS A 272 7.16 12.12 -1.29
N ALA A 273 7.21 11.54 -0.10
CA ALA A 273 6.35 10.45 0.31
C ALA A 273 5.79 10.68 1.71
N ILE A 274 4.53 10.32 1.90
CA ILE A 274 3.90 10.17 3.20
C ILE A 274 3.69 8.68 3.39
N HIS A 275 4.35 8.12 4.39
CA HIS A 275 4.25 6.71 4.75
C HIS A 275 3.25 6.56 5.88
N LEU A 276 2.02 6.16 5.53
CA LEU A 276 0.90 6.09 6.46
C LEU A 276 0.85 4.72 7.16
N PHE A 277 1.06 4.75 8.48
CA PHE A 277 0.84 3.66 9.42
C PHE A 277 -0.57 3.70 9.99
N ARG A 278 -1.08 2.52 10.32
CA ARG A 278 -2.33 2.31 11.07
C ARG A 278 -2.12 1.12 11.97
N ASN A 279 -2.78 1.07 13.14
CA ASN A 279 -2.74 -0.09 14.01
C ASN A 279 -2.94 -1.40 13.19
N PRO A 280 -2.01 -2.38 13.29
CA PRO A 280 -2.02 -3.55 12.41
C PRO A 280 -3.30 -4.37 12.58
N PHE A 281 -3.81 -4.54 13.80
CA PHE A 281 -5.05 -5.26 14.05
C PHE A 281 -6.26 -4.55 13.43
N ASP A 282 -6.31 -3.23 13.57
CA ASP A 282 -7.40 -2.45 13.01
C ASP A 282 -7.36 -2.42 11.47
N ASN A 283 -6.16 -2.47 10.88
CA ASN A 283 -6.00 -2.59 9.44
C ASN A 283 -6.49 -3.94 8.93
N VAL A 284 -6.08 -5.06 9.54
CA VAL A 284 -6.50 -6.42 9.12
C VAL A 284 -8.03 -6.56 9.15
N VAL A 285 -8.69 -6.11 10.22
CA VAL A 285 -10.16 -6.13 10.31
C VAL A 285 -10.80 -5.16 9.32
N SER A 286 -10.18 -4.01 9.06
CA SER A 286 -10.66 -3.08 8.03
C SER A 286 -10.57 -3.66 6.61
N ARG A 287 -9.58 -4.52 6.33
CA ARG A 287 -9.46 -5.23 5.05
C ARG A 287 -10.53 -6.31 4.91
N PHE A 288 -10.79 -7.08 5.97
CA PHE A 288 -11.93 -7.99 6.01
C PHE A 288 -13.24 -7.27 5.68
N ASN A 289 -13.53 -6.15 6.36
CA ASN A 289 -14.74 -5.38 6.10
C ASN A 289 -14.85 -4.88 4.65
N PHE A 290 -13.72 -4.55 4.03
CA PHE A 290 -13.68 -4.15 2.62
C PHE A 290 -13.95 -5.33 1.68
N GLU A 291 -13.31 -6.48 1.91
CA GLU A 291 -13.54 -7.69 1.13
C GLU A 291 -14.97 -8.20 1.27
N HIS A 292 -15.50 -8.20 2.50
CA HIS A 292 -16.88 -8.54 2.79
C HIS A 292 -17.85 -7.68 1.97
N LYS A 293 -17.67 -6.36 1.97
CA LYS A 293 -18.47 -5.44 1.14
C LYS A 293 -18.32 -5.70 -0.37
N ARG A 294 -17.15 -6.17 -0.82
CA ARG A 294 -16.93 -6.53 -2.24
C ARG A 294 -17.67 -7.81 -2.60
N LEU A 295 -17.69 -8.77 -1.69
CA LEU A 295 -18.35 -10.06 -1.84
C LEU A 295 -19.88 -9.94 -1.76
N GLU A 296 -20.42 -9.14 -0.84
CA GLU A 296 -21.86 -8.81 -0.76
C GLU A 296 -22.41 -8.29 -2.11
N LYS A 297 -21.59 -7.53 -2.86
CA LYS A 297 -21.99 -6.99 -4.17
C LYS A 297 -21.98 -8.02 -5.29
N LYS A 298 -21.21 -9.11 -5.14
CA LYS A 298 -21.22 -10.24 -6.07
C LYS A 298 -22.36 -11.17 -5.63
N LYS A 299 -23.53 -11.02 -6.23
CA LYS A 299 -24.73 -11.85 -5.94
C LYS A 299 -24.31 -13.33 -5.84
N GLY A 300 -24.52 -13.95 -4.68
CA GLY A 300 -24.21 -15.37 -4.44
C GLY A 300 -23.09 -15.64 -3.44
N TYR A 301 -22.28 -14.64 -3.04
CA TYR A 301 -21.28 -14.84 -1.97
C TYR A 301 -21.79 -14.31 -0.63
N THR A 302 -22.76 -15.02 -0.05
CA THR A 302 -23.09 -14.89 1.37
C THR A 302 -23.03 -16.27 1.99
N ASN A 303 -21.81 -16.77 2.23
CA ASN A 303 -21.58 -17.97 3.06
C ASN A 303 -21.93 -17.69 4.54
N GLY A 304 -23.00 -16.93 4.82
CA GLY A 304 -23.40 -16.55 6.17
C GLY A 304 -22.43 -15.62 6.91
N SER A 305 -21.30 -15.20 6.31
CA SER A 305 -20.35 -14.34 7.00
C SER A 305 -20.99 -12.98 7.28
N THR A 306 -21.10 -12.59 8.55
CA THR A 306 -21.52 -11.27 9.03
C THR A 306 -20.31 -10.35 9.19
N LYS A 307 -20.50 -9.04 9.31
CA LYS A 307 -19.44 -8.09 9.74
C LYS A 307 -19.23 -8.14 11.27
N SER A 308 -19.24 -9.34 11.85
CA SER A 308 -18.98 -9.58 13.28
C SER A 308 -17.62 -10.24 13.48
N ARG A 309 -17.22 -10.40 14.74
CA ARG A 309 -16.03 -11.16 15.13
C ARG A 309 -16.07 -12.60 14.59
N GLU A 310 -17.21 -13.26 14.65
CA GLU A 310 -17.40 -14.63 14.19
C GLU A 310 -17.24 -14.72 12.67
N GLY A 311 -17.86 -13.79 11.94
CA GLY A 311 -17.70 -13.69 10.48
C GLY A 311 -16.26 -13.40 10.06
N PHE A 312 -15.54 -12.58 10.82
CA PHE A 312 -14.10 -12.35 10.63
C PHE A 312 -13.29 -13.63 10.87
N ARG A 313 -13.54 -14.36 11.96
CA ARG A 313 -12.80 -15.60 12.26
C ARG A 313 -13.05 -16.68 11.22
N ALA A 314 -14.29 -16.85 10.76
CA ALA A 314 -14.62 -17.78 9.69
C ALA A 314 -13.90 -17.40 8.37
N PHE A 315 -13.87 -16.11 8.03
CA PHE A 315 -13.14 -15.61 6.87
C PHE A 315 -11.63 -15.90 6.97
N CYS A 316 -11.03 -15.64 8.13
CA CYS A 316 -9.63 -15.91 8.38
C CYS A 316 -9.31 -17.41 8.29
N GLN A 317 -10.07 -18.25 9.00
CA GLN A 317 -9.89 -19.69 8.98
C GLN A 317 -9.94 -20.26 7.56
N GLN A 318 -10.85 -19.76 6.71
CA GLN A 318 -10.93 -20.15 5.31
C GLN A 318 -9.63 -19.80 4.56
N MET A 319 -9.14 -18.57 4.68
CA MET A 319 -7.89 -18.16 4.01
C MET A 319 -6.69 -18.95 4.53
N ASP A 320 -6.55 -19.04 5.86
CA ASP A 320 -5.42 -19.68 6.54
C ASP A 320 -5.36 -21.18 6.18
N THR A 321 -6.53 -21.84 6.08
CA THR A 321 -6.61 -23.24 5.64
C THR A 321 -6.28 -23.39 4.15
N THR A 322 -6.81 -22.49 3.30
CA THR A 322 -6.63 -22.58 1.84
C THR A 322 -5.15 -22.51 1.44
N TRP A 323 -4.37 -21.69 2.14
CA TRP A 323 -2.97 -21.42 1.77
C TRP A 323 -1.94 -22.08 2.68
N LYS A 324 -2.37 -22.84 3.71
CA LYS A 324 -1.51 -23.46 4.72
C LYS A 324 -0.30 -24.19 4.13
N GLU A 325 -0.52 -25.02 3.12
CA GLU A 325 0.55 -25.80 2.50
C GLU A 325 1.49 -24.93 1.65
N SER A 326 0.96 -23.92 0.95
CA SER A 326 1.79 -22.98 0.20
C SER A 326 2.66 -22.13 1.13
N GLU A 327 2.15 -21.75 2.30
CA GLU A 327 2.89 -21.02 3.32
C GLU A 327 4.00 -21.86 3.93
N ARG A 328 3.72 -23.12 4.30
CA ARG A 328 4.73 -24.08 4.79
C ARG A 328 5.86 -24.33 3.79
N ASN A 329 5.52 -24.39 2.50
CA ASN A 329 6.50 -24.58 1.44
C ASN A 329 7.20 -23.29 1.01
N SER A 330 6.83 -22.13 1.55
CA SER A 330 7.38 -20.86 1.13
C SER A 330 8.72 -20.58 1.79
N ILE A 331 9.64 -20.00 1.04
CA ILE A 331 10.96 -19.60 1.58
C ILE A 331 10.89 -18.39 2.52
N VAL A 332 9.78 -17.65 2.54
CA VAL A 332 9.64 -16.45 3.38
C VAL A 332 9.21 -16.76 4.80
N TYR A 333 8.69 -17.96 5.04
CA TYR A 333 8.19 -18.36 6.34
C TYR A 333 9.14 -19.36 6.98
N GLU A 334 9.73 -18.96 8.10
CA GLU A 334 10.40 -19.92 8.97
C GLU A 334 9.36 -20.77 9.71
N ASP A 335 9.67 -22.05 9.92
CA ASP A 335 8.78 -22.99 10.61
C ASP A 335 8.44 -22.52 12.03
N SER A 336 9.39 -21.85 12.69
CA SER A 336 9.22 -21.21 14.01
C SER A 336 8.18 -20.09 14.01
N ILE A 337 8.17 -19.27 12.95
CA ILE A 337 7.25 -18.14 12.79
C ILE A 337 5.84 -18.67 12.48
N LEU A 338 5.72 -19.65 11.58
CA LEU A 338 4.43 -20.28 11.27
C LEU A 338 3.81 -20.95 12.49
N ALA A 339 4.62 -21.69 13.26
CA ALA A 339 4.14 -22.36 14.48
C ALA A 339 3.60 -21.36 15.51
N LYS A 340 4.26 -20.20 15.67
CA LYS A 340 3.74 -19.12 16.54
C LYS A 340 2.42 -18.56 16.00
N MET A 341 2.36 -18.31 14.70
CA MET A 341 1.22 -17.66 14.05
C MET A 341 0.00 -18.55 13.83
N GLU A 342 0.09 -19.89 13.95
CA GLU A 342 -1.01 -20.82 13.67
C GLU A 342 -2.30 -20.52 14.48
N SER A 343 -2.15 -19.88 15.64
CA SER A 343 -3.28 -19.47 16.49
C SER A 343 -3.86 -18.07 16.19
N VAL A 344 -3.21 -17.30 15.31
CA VAL A 344 -3.59 -15.92 14.98
C VAL A 344 -4.49 -15.93 13.75
N PRO A 345 -5.75 -15.43 13.83
CA PRO A 345 -6.61 -15.38 12.66
C PRO A 345 -6.06 -14.41 11.60
N CYS A 346 -6.05 -14.85 10.34
CA CYS A 346 -5.54 -14.10 9.19
C CYS A 346 -4.04 -13.78 9.32
N HIS A 347 -3.24 -14.71 9.84
CA HIS A 347 -1.81 -14.47 10.08
C HIS A 347 -1.04 -13.97 8.86
N SER A 348 -1.43 -14.43 7.67
CA SER A 348 -0.84 -13.99 6.40
C SER A 348 -1.05 -12.50 6.10
N ASP A 349 -2.11 -11.85 6.62
CA ASP A 349 -2.31 -10.40 6.46
C ASP A 349 -1.36 -9.61 7.36
N PHE A 350 -0.97 -10.13 8.53
CA PHE A 350 0.03 -9.49 9.40
C PHE A 350 1.42 -9.54 8.77
N PHE A 351 1.79 -10.68 8.17
CA PHE A 351 3.03 -10.80 7.39
C PHE A 351 3.03 -9.79 6.22
N ARG A 352 1.96 -9.76 5.42
CA ARG A 352 1.82 -8.82 4.29
C ARG A 352 1.89 -7.36 4.76
N TYR A 353 1.29 -7.05 5.90
CA TYR A 353 1.33 -5.71 6.48
C TYR A 353 2.77 -5.29 6.81
N VAL A 354 3.52 -6.08 7.59
CA VAL A 354 4.88 -5.70 7.99
C VAL A 354 5.83 -5.64 6.81
N GLU A 355 5.73 -6.61 5.90
CA GLU A 355 6.62 -6.68 4.74
C GLU A 355 6.36 -5.54 3.76
N TRP A 356 5.10 -5.13 3.59
CA TRP A 356 4.77 -3.94 2.81
C TRP A 356 5.41 -2.68 3.40
N HIS A 357 5.40 -2.53 4.73
CA HIS A 357 6.04 -1.38 5.40
C HIS A 357 7.57 -1.43 5.29
N ASN A 358 8.18 -2.62 5.38
CA ASN A 358 9.61 -2.80 5.10
C ASN A 358 9.97 -2.32 3.69
N LEU A 359 9.24 -2.80 2.67
CA LEU A 359 9.49 -2.45 1.27
C LEU A 359 9.24 -0.97 0.97
N ALA A 360 8.26 -0.35 1.64
CA ALA A 360 8.01 1.08 1.52
C ALA A 360 9.20 1.91 2.01
N PHE A 361 9.80 1.56 3.16
CA PHE A 361 11.02 2.23 3.65
C PHE A 361 12.20 2.08 2.70
N VAL A 362 12.45 0.86 2.23
CA VAL A 362 13.55 0.62 1.27
C VAL A 362 13.31 1.41 -0.01
N THR A 363 12.08 1.46 -0.51
CA THR A 363 11.74 2.18 -1.74
C THR A 363 11.96 3.68 -1.61
N THR A 364 11.53 4.31 -0.51
CA THR A 364 11.73 5.76 -0.35
C THR A 364 13.19 6.12 -0.10
N GLN A 365 13.93 5.25 0.61
CA GLN A 365 15.38 5.38 0.79
C GLN A 365 16.12 5.26 -0.55
N ASP A 366 15.82 4.25 -1.36
CA ASP A 366 16.43 4.02 -2.67
C ASP A 366 16.19 5.17 -3.65
N LEU A 367 15.02 5.81 -3.57
CA LEU A 367 14.69 6.98 -4.38
C LEU A 367 15.30 8.28 -3.84
N GLY A 368 15.81 8.28 -2.60
CA GLY A 368 16.35 9.47 -1.95
C GLY A 368 15.32 10.60 -1.78
N ILE A 369 14.03 10.26 -1.64
CA ILE A 369 12.94 11.24 -1.51
C ILE A 369 12.62 11.53 -0.05
N GLU A 370 12.24 12.78 0.22
CA GLU A 370 11.82 13.19 1.55
C GLU A 370 10.57 12.42 1.99
N THR A 371 10.60 11.81 3.17
CA THR A 371 9.51 10.96 3.66
C THR A 371 9.01 11.41 5.03
N MET A 372 7.72 11.70 5.13
CA MET A 372 7.02 11.94 6.39
C MET A 372 6.34 10.66 6.87
N ILE A 373 6.59 10.26 8.11
CA ILE A 373 5.85 9.18 8.76
C ILE A 373 4.58 9.75 9.39
N LEU A 374 3.45 9.12 9.12
CA LEU A 374 2.15 9.54 9.60
C LEU A 374 1.42 8.34 10.21
N HIS A 375 0.87 8.48 11.40
CA HIS A 375 0.00 7.47 12.00
C HIS A 375 -1.45 7.89 11.88
N TYR A 376 -2.31 6.99 11.42
CA TYR A 376 -3.74 7.25 11.24
C TYR A 376 -4.43 7.66 12.53
N GLU A 377 -3.99 7.10 13.66
CA GLU A 377 -4.52 7.39 15.00
C GLU A 377 -4.18 8.81 15.47
N ASP A 378 -3.18 9.47 14.88
CA ASP A 378 -2.80 10.85 15.21
C ASP A 378 -3.77 11.88 14.60
N TYR A 379 -4.81 11.44 13.88
CA TYR A 379 -5.97 12.28 13.55
C TYR A 379 -6.98 12.39 14.68
N GLY A 380 -6.79 11.67 15.80
CA GLY A 380 -7.63 11.75 16.98
C GLY A 380 -7.71 13.17 17.55
N ALA A 381 -8.78 13.45 18.30
CA ALA A 381 -9.11 14.80 18.76
C ALA A 381 -7.97 15.55 19.47
N SER A 382 -7.09 14.85 20.19
CA SER A 382 -5.99 15.45 20.95
C SER A 382 -4.79 15.90 20.10
N THR A 383 -4.63 15.35 18.90
CA THR A 383 -3.44 15.57 18.04
C THR A 383 -3.78 16.07 16.64
N PHE A 384 -5.08 16.15 16.32
CA PHE A 384 -5.59 16.53 15.01
C PHE A 384 -4.93 17.78 14.42
N GLU A 385 -4.96 18.92 15.12
CA GLU A 385 -4.38 20.18 14.59
C GLU A 385 -2.88 20.08 14.33
N THR A 386 -2.15 19.38 15.20
CA THR A 386 -0.70 19.17 15.02
C THR A 386 -0.43 18.30 13.79
N THR A 387 -1.17 17.20 13.64
CA THR A 387 -1.05 16.27 12.52
C THR A 387 -1.45 16.94 11.20
N LYS A 388 -2.53 17.72 11.22
CA LYS A 388 -3.01 18.53 10.10
C LYS A 388 -1.95 19.51 9.62
N ASN A 389 -1.42 20.33 10.54
CA ASN A 389 -0.45 21.36 10.20
C ASN A 389 0.84 20.77 9.64
N LYS A 390 1.39 19.72 10.28
CA LYS A 390 2.57 19.00 9.77
C LYS A 390 2.34 18.45 8.36
N LEU A 391 1.16 17.90 8.11
CA LEU A 391 0.80 17.36 6.79
C LEU A 391 0.73 18.45 5.72
N LEU A 392 0.13 19.60 6.02
CA LEU A 392 0.03 20.71 5.06
C LEU A 392 1.38 21.38 4.82
N GLU A 393 2.18 21.57 5.87
CA GLU A 393 3.55 22.09 5.79
C GLU A 393 4.43 21.18 4.93
N PHE A 394 4.40 19.86 5.17
CA PHE A 394 5.15 18.89 4.37
C PHE A 394 4.77 18.92 2.88
N LEU A 395 3.50 19.20 2.58
CA LEU A 395 3.00 19.28 1.20
C LEU A 395 3.16 20.68 0.57
N GLU A 396 3.63 21.68 1.33
CA GLU A 396 3.70 23.08 0.89
C GLU A 396 2.34 23.60 0.42
N LEU A 397 1.28 23.31 1.20
CA LEU A 397 -0.09 23.70 0.89
C LEU A 397 -0.65 24.65 1.95
N GLU A 398 -1.37 25.66 1.50
CA GLU A 398 -2.09 26.60 2.36
C GLU A 398 -3.47 26.06 2.77
N GLU A 399 -3.86 26.29 4.02
CA GLU A 399 -5.21 26.03 4.49
C GLU A 399 -6.17 27.12 3.99
N ARG A 400 -7.14 26.75 3.16
CA ARG A 400 -8.14 27.63 2.52
C ARG A 400 -9.59 27.18 2.75
N GLY A 401 -9.79 26.08 3.45
CA GLY A 401 -11.08 25.42 3.60
C GLY A 401 -11.29 24.85 5.01
N VAL A 402 -12.36 24.06 5.16
CA VAL A 402 -12.76 23.48 6.43
C VAL A 402 -12.80 21.96 6.27
N SER A 403 -12.16 21.24 7.18
CA SER A 403 -12.22 19.78 7.21
C SER A 403 -13.45 19.28 7.95
N SER A 404 -13.97 18.12 7.52
CA SER A 404 -14.83 17.34 8.40
C SER A 404 -14.03 16.83 9.59
N PRO A 405 -14.60 16.84 10.81
CA PRO A 405 -13.92 16.32 11.98
C PRO A 405 -13.58 14.84 11.77
N PHE A 406 -12.43 14.43 12.30
CA PHE A 406 -12.09 13.01 12.37
C PHE A 406 -13.13 12.29 13.23
N LYS A 407 -13.67 11.18 12.70
CA LYS A 407 -14.58 10.33 13.45
C LYS A 407 -13.77 9.20 14.06
N ASP A 408 -13.40 9.38 15.31
CA ASP A 408 -12.94 8.29 16.17
C ASP A 408 -14.01 7.19 16.21
N GLY A 409 -13.60 5.91 16.35
CA GLY A 409 -14.58 4.85 16.65
C GLY A 409 -14.45 3.56 15.86
N LYS A 410 -13.28 3.25 15.28
CA LYS A 410 -13.02 1.94 14.67
C LYS A 410 -11.77 1.31 15.25
N VAL A 411 -11.84 1.04 16.55
CA VAL A 411 -10.83 0.26 17.28
C VAL A 411 -11.30 -1.18 17.34
N TYR A 412 -10.70 -2.05 16.53
CA TYR A 412 -11.06 -3.45 16.37
C TYR A 412 -10.17 -4.38 17.20
N SER A 413 -8.96 -3.94 17.52
CA SER A 413 -7.91 -4.74 18.17
C SER A 413 -8.36 -5.52 19.43
N LYS A 414 -9.24 -4.94 20.25
CA LYS A 414 -9.73 -5.56 21.49
C LYS A 414 -10.95 -6.46 21.30
N GLU A 415 -11.75 -6.22 20.27
CA GLU A 415 -12.97 -6.94 19.99
C GLU A 415 -12.70 -8.22 19.19
N TYR A 416 -11.80 -8.14 18.19
CA TYR A 416 -11.57 -9.23 17.23
C TYR A 416 -10.46 -10.20 17.68
N PHE A 417 -9.51 -9.73 18.50
CA PHE A 417 -8.34 -10.48 18.93
C PHE A 417 -8.26 -10.63 20.45
N THR A 418 -7.84 -11.81 20.89
CA THR A 418 -7.52 -12.09 22.28
C THR A 418 -6.20 -11.43 22.68
N LYS A 419 -5.95 -11.26 23.98
CA LYS A 419 -4.66 -10.74 24.46
C LYS A 419 -3.48 -11.60 23.98
N LYS A 420 -3.62 -12.93 24.07
CA LYS A 420 -2.59 -13.88 23.64
C LYS A 420 -2.27 -13.76 22.15
N GLU A 421 -3.30 -13.68 21.30
CA GLU A 421 -3.12 -13.45 19.85
C GLU A 421 -2.35 -12.14 19.59
N ARG A 422 -2.64 -11.07 20.34
CA ARG A 422 -1.92 -9.79 20.18
C ARG A 422 -0.44 -9.87 20.59
N GLU A 423 -0.10 -10.56 21.67
CA GLU A 423 1.30 -10.76 22.08
C GLU A 423 2.07 -11.60 21.06
N VAL A 424 1.45 -12.65 20.52
CA VAL A 424 2.06 -13.46 19.45
C VAL A 424 2.35 -12.59 18.21
N VAL A 425 1.39 -11.76 17.80
CA VAL A 425 1.59 -10.82 16.68
C VAL A 425 2.71 -9.83 16.99
N LYS A 426 2.78 -9.30 18.22
CA LYS A 426 3.88 -8.40 18.66
C LYS A 426 5.24 -9.05 18.43
N GLU A 427 5.43 -10.26 18.99
CA GLU A 427 6.69 -11.00 18.89
C GLU A 427 7.08 -11.31 17.44
N VAL A 428 6.10 -11.71 16.62
CA VAL A 428 6.35 -12.08 15.23
C VAL A 428 6.65 -10.84 14.39
N LEU A 429 5.87 -9.76 14.52
CA LEU A 429 6.14 -8.53 13.79
C LEU A 429 7.48 -7.90 14.18
N GLN A 430 7.87 -7.99 15.45
CA GLN A 430 9.19 -7.53 15.90
C GLN A 430 10.34 -8.28 15.22
N GLN A 431 10.18 -9.59 14.97
CA GLN A 431 11.18 -10.40 14.28
C GLN A 431 11.23 -10.13 12.77
N LEU A 432 10.08 -9.88 12.16
CA LEU A 432 9.96 -9.67 10.70
C LEU A 432 10.24 -8.23 10.27
N ALA A 433 10.00 -7.25 11.14
CA ALA A 433 10.16 -5.84 10.82
C ALA A 433 11.65 -5.46 10.71
N LEU A 434 11.97 -4.62 9.73
CA LEU A 434 13.20 -3.83 9.78
C LEU A 434 13.21 -3.01 11.08
N LYS A 435 14.40 -2.72 11.62
CA LYS A 435 14.54 -1.89 12.83
C LYS A 435 13.75 -0.58 12.73
N THR A 436 13.81 0.08 11.58
CA THR A 436 13.05 1.32 11.31
C THR A 436 11.54 1.06 11.31
N THR A 437 11.07 0.01 10.63
CA THR A 437 9.65 -0.39 10.64
C THR A 437 9.16 -0.65 12.06
N TRP A 438 9.92 -1.40 12.85
CA TRP A 438 9.56 -1.73 14.23
C TRP A 438 9.44 -0.49 15.11
N GLY A 439 10.37 0.47 15.00
CA GLY A 439 10.34 1.71 15.78
C GLY A 439 9.07 2.55 15.59
N TYR A 440 8.36 2.38 14.46
CA TYR A 440 7.06 2.99 14.24
C TYR A 440 5.88 2.06 14.60
N LEU A 441 6.07 0.74 14.58
CA LEU A 441 5.03 -0.23 14.92
C LEU A 441 4.87 -0.48 16.41
N GLU A 442 5.95 -0.36 17.20
CA GLU A 442 5.95 -0.74 18.60
C GLU A 442 4.90 0.01 19.42
N ARG A 443 4.56 1.26 19.05
CA ARG A 443 3.53 2.07 19.71
C ARG A 443 2.12 1.46 19.70
N TYR A 444 1.88 0.43 18.90
CA TYR A 444 0.59 -0.27 18.81
C TYR A 444 0.47 -1.47 19.75
N PHE A 445 1.51 -1.78 20.51
CA PHE A 445 1.65 -2.93 21.42
C PHE A 445 2.13 -2.52 22.80
#